data_AF-A0AA38ZMG8-F1
#
_entry.id   AF-A0AA38ZMG8-F1
#
_cell.length_a   1.000
_cell.length_b   1.000
_cell.length_c   1.000
_cell.angle_alpha   90.00
_cell.angle_beta   90.00
_cell.angle_gamma   90.00
#
_symmetry.space_group_name_H-M   'P 1'
#
loop_
_entity.id
_entity.type
_entity.pdbx_description
1 polymer ?
#
loop_
_entity_poly.entity_id
_entity_poly.type
_entity_poly.pdbx_seq_one_letter_code
_entity_poly.pdbx_strand_id
1 'polypeptide(L)'
;MDMSLMGVDTIPRSEGEKPTKKKHRGMTRKSMLIKNRSKGMKLSIKYNLDGIFVGESAVHLTSYLGVLARTMVPITYKTWHVVPKELKDKLWDCIEASFSLNQKSRRNCMLTIGKCFRSFKSMLTVKYILPFKDQPELLKRPPIKYTFIRDEEWTMFVKDRLSENFKDYREVQKERRKKHIYNHHLSRKGYAGLEEEMMVVSGSTETIDRSILWKKAREKKDGTFDEVAIPVIEKIVSRHFQTIISFIYNSLFMITNLQLNFIINICF
;
A
#
# COMPACT_ATOMS: atom_id res chain seq x y z
N MET A 1 60.17 36.58 36.56
CA MET A 1 59.34 35.40 36.91
C MET A 1 58.22 35.34 35.91
N ASP A 2 58.09 34.17 35.32
CA ASP A 2 57.18 33.75 34.26
C ASP A 2 55.72 33.63 34.76
N MET A 3 54.83 33.46 33.77
CA MET A 3 53.52 32.79 33.78
C MET A 3 52.27 33.63 33.54
N SER A 4 51.93 33.72 32.26
CA SER A 4 50.67 33.22 31.69
C SER A 4 49.38 33.38 32.52
N LEU A 5 48.50 34.27 32.07
CA LEU A 5 47.06 34.01 32.07
C LEU A 5 46.47 34.55 30.77
N MET A 6 46.21 33.61 29.85
CA MET A 6 45.47 33.83 28.62
C MET A 6 44.06 34.34 28.97
N GLY A 7 43.76 35.57 28.56
CA GLY A 7 42.38 36.04 28.48
C GLY A 7 41.65 35.22 27.43
N VAL A 8 40.71 34.39 27.88
CA VAL A 8 39.81 33.62 27.01
C VAL A 8 38.85 34.61 26.37
N ASP A 9 39.14 35.03 25.14
CA ASP A 9 38.18 35.73 24.30
C ASP A 9 36.98 34.82 24.07
N THR A 10 35.88 35.21 24.71
CA THR A 10 34.57 34.57 24.63
C THR A 10 34.01 34.85 23.25
N ILE A 11 34.15 33.88 22.34
CA ILE A 11 33.48 33.89 21.04
C ILE A 11 31.96 33.97 21.30
N PRO A 12 31.24 34.97 20.77
CA PRO A 12 29.80 35.06 20.97
C PRO A 12 29.11 33.91 20.22
N ARG A 13 28.31 33.16 20.98
CA ARG A 13 27.44 32.08 20.52
C ARG A 13 26.50 32.63 19.45
N SER A 14 26.69 32.21 18.20
CA SER A 14 25.84 32.61 17.09
C SER A 14 24.38 32.22 17.35
N GLU A 15 23.52 33.21 17.17
CA GLU A 15 22.08 33.08 17.28
C GLU A 15 21.52 32.19 16.16
N GLY A 16 20.72 31.20 16.58
CA GLY A 16 19.49 30.81 15.90
C GLY A 16 19.53 30.46 14.41
N GLU A 17 20.11 29.31 14.05
CA GLU A 17 19.66 28.62 12.83
C GLU A 17 18.21 28.16 13.01
N LYS A 18 17.27 28.93 12.46
CA LYS A 18 15.87 28.49 12.31
C LYS A 18 15.88 27.20 11.49
N PRO A 19 15.32 26.08 11.98
CA PRO A 19 15.31 24.83 11.24
C PRO A 19 14.59 25.05 9.91
N THR A 20 15.32 24.87 8.81
CA THR A 20 14.79 25.00 7.47
C THR A 20 13.62 24.01 7.33
N LYS A 21 12.38 24.52 7.25
CA LYS A 21 11.19 23.69 7.07
C LYS A 21 11.36 22.91 5.78
N LYS A 22 11.68 21.61 5.87
CA LYS A 22 11.76 20.70 4.72
C LYS A 22 10.49 20.87 3.88
N LYS A 23 10.63 21.17 2.59
CA LYS A 23 9.47 21.27 1.68
C LYS A 23 8.84 19.88 1.57
N HIS A 24 7.68 19.72 2.17
CA HIS A 24 6.92 18.48 2.08
C HIS A 24 6.12 18.47 0.78
N ARG A 25 6.00 17.30 0.13
CA ARG A 25 5.16 17.18 -1.07
C ARG A 25 3.69 17.52 -0.75
N GLY A 26 3.08 18.33 -1.61
CA GLY A 26 1.68 18.73 -1.52
C GLY A 26 0.69 17.58 -1.76
N MET A 27 -0.61 17.88 -1.66
CA MET A 27 -1.65 16.89 -1.97
C MET A 27 -1.60 16.52 -3.46
N THR A 28 -1.62 15.22 -3.79
CA THR A 28 -1.82 14.80 -5.18
C THR A 28 -3.23 15.16 -5.64
N ARG A 29 -3.33 15.94 -6.73
CA ARG A 29 -4.59 16.30 -7.39
C ARG A 29 -4.83 15.55 -8.71
N LYS A 30 -3.81 14.85 -9.24
CA LYS A 30 -3.83 14.20 -10.56
C LYS A 30 -4.38 15.13 -11.67
N SER A 31 -3.95 16.40 -11.68
CA SER A 31 -4.36 17.41 -12.67
C SER A 31 -4.07 17.00 -14.12
N MET A 32 -3.06 16.15 -14.35
CA MET A 32 -2.80 15.52 -15.65
C MET A 32 -4.02 14.76 -16.21
N LEU A 33 -4.81 14.09 -15.37
CA LEU A 33 -6.01 13.39 -15.84
C LEU A 33 -7.11 14.36 -16.27
N ILE A 34 -7.19 15.53 -15.63
CA ILE A 34 -8.12 16.60 -16.02
C ILE A 34 -7.72 17.12 -17.42
N LYS A 35 -6.42 17.35 -17.65
CA LYS A 35 -5.90 17.75 -18.98
C LYS A 35 -6.11 16.68 -20.05
N ASN A 36 -5.98 15.40 -19.70
CA ASN A 36 -6.23 14.31 -20.64
C ASN A 36 -7.71 14.25 -21.03
N ARG A 37 -8.62 14.41 -20.05
CA ARG A 37 -10.06 14.42 -20.28
C ARG A 37 -10.48 15.56 -21.21
N SER A 38 -9.93 16.76 -21.06
CA SER A 38 -10.23 17.88 -21.97
C SER A 38 -9.74 17.64 -23.40
N LYS A 39 -8.81 16.69 -23.60
CA LYS A 39 -8.32 16.25 -24.91
C LYS A 39 -8.98 14.96 -25.40
N GLY A 40 -10.00 14.44 -24.70
CA GLY A 40 -10.63 13.16 -25.02
C GLY A 40 -9.75 11.91 -24.80
N MET A 41 -8.60 12.06 -24.14
CA MET A 41 -7.65 10.95 -23.93
C MET A 41 -7.97 10.16 -22.66
N LYS A 42 -8.01 8.83 -22.79
CA LYS A 42 -8.14 7.89 -21.65
C LYS A 42 -6.88 7.05 -21.52
N LEU A 43 -6.45 6.81 -20.28
CA LEU A 43 -5.33 5.89 -20.02
C LEU A 43 -5.81 4.44 -20.09
N SER A 44 -5.15 3.61 -20.90
CA SER A 44 -5.41 2.17 -20.95
C SER A 44 -4.81 1.46 -19.73
N ILE A 45 -5.55 0.49 -19.19
CA ILE A 45 -5.16 -0.28 -18.01
C ILE A 45 -4.84 -1.72 -18.42
N LYS A 46 -3.66 -2.19 -18.02
CA LYS A 46 -3.24 -3.58 -18.15
C LYS A 46 -3.74 -4.42 -16.99
N TYR A 47 -3.95 -5.71 -17.23
CA TYR A 47 -4.44 -6.67 -16.24
C TYR A 47 -3.52 -7.89 -16.19
N ASN A 48 -3.33 -8.45 -14.99
CA ASN A 48 -2.75 -9.78 -14.83
C ASN A 48 -3.81 -10.88 -15.04
N LEU A 49 -3.40 -12.15 -14.92
CA LEU A 49 -4.28 -13.32 -15.07
C LEU A 49 -5.48 -13.31 -14.10
N ASP A 50 -5.34 -12.71 -12.91
CA ASP A 50 -6.41 -12.56 -11.92
C ASP A 50 -7.37 -11.38 -12.20
N GLY A 51 -7.16 -10.63 -13.28
CA GLY A 51 -7.94 -9.43 -13.59
C GLY A 51 -7.63 -8.24 -12.65
N ILE A 52 -6.46 -8.24 -12.00
CA ILE A 52 -5.96 -7.14 -11.18
C ILE A 52 -5.22 -6.16 -12.10
N PHE A 53 -5.44 -4.86 -11.91
CA PHE A 53 -4.75 -3.82 -12.67
C PHE A 53 -3.25 -3.78 -12.34
N VAL A 54 -2.40 -3.75 -13.36
CA VAL A 54 -0.93 -3.77 -13.25
C VAL A 54 -0.26 -2.70 -14.15
N GLY A 55 1.05 -2.52 -13.99
CA GLY A 55 1.84 -1.51 -14.71
C GLY A 55 1.67 -0.04 -14.25
N GLU A 56 2.26 0.89 -15.01
CA GLU A 56 2.31 2.31 -14.65
C GLU A 56 0.90 2.96 -14.56
N SER A 57 0.03 2.70 -15.54
CA SER A 57 -1.35 3.22 -15.54
C SER A 57 -2.13 2.81 -14.29
N ALA A 58 -1.88 1.62 -13.72
CA ALA A 58 -2.49 1.18 -12.47
C ALA A 58 -2.09 2.04 -11.26
N VAL A 59 -0.85 2.54 -11.23
CA VAL A 59 -0.38 3.49 -10.20
C VAL A 59 -1.11 4.82 -10.32
N HIS A 60 -1.35 5.28 -11.55
CA HIS A 60 -2.15 6.48 -11.83
C HIS A 60 -3.60 6.32 -11.42
N LEU A 61 -4.21 5.18 -11.77
CA LEU A 61 -5.57 4.81 -11.38
C LEU A 61 -5.70 4.80 -9.86
N THR A 62 -4.88 4.01 -9.15
CA THR A 62 -4.95 3.88 -7.68
C THR A 62 -4.81 5.23 -6.97
N SER A 63 -3.90 6.08 -7.46
CA SER A 63 -3.74 7.44 -6.94
C SER A 63 -4.99 8.31 -7.18
N TYR A 64 -5.63 8.18 -8.35
CA TYR A 64 -6.86 8.91 -8.69
C TYR A 64 -8.06 8.42 -7.89
N LEU A 65 -8.21 7.10 -7.70
CA LEU A 65 -9.21 6.52 -6.78
C LEU A 65 -9.10 7.13 -5.39
N GLY A 66 -7.86 7.31 -4.91
CA GLY A 66 -7.59 8.01 -3.66
C GLY A 66 -8.00 9.49 -3.67
N VAL A 67 -7.89 10.20 -4.80
CA VAL A 67 -8.40 11.58 -4.93
C VAL A 67 -9.91 11.58 -4.81
N LEU A 68 -10.60 10.74 -5.59
CA LEU A 68 -12.06 10.63 -5.57
C LEU A 68 -12.59 10.28 -4.18
N ALA A 69 -11.95 9.32 -3.50
CA ALA A 69 -12.30 8.93 -2.14
C ALA A 69 -12.22 10.09 -1.13
N ARG A 70 -11.34 11.08 -1.35
CA ARG A 70 -11.20 12.24 -0.47
C ARG A 70 -12.17 13.36 -0.83
N THR A 71 -12.34 13.63 -2.11
CA THR A 71 -13.03 14.84 -2.58
C THR A 71 -14.52 14.63 -2.84
N MET A 72 -14.97 13.40 -3.09
CA MET A 72 -16.36 13.12 -3.46
C MET A 72 -17.13 12.32 -2.42
N VAL A 73 -16.45 11.66 -1.47
CA VAL A 73 -17.11 10.85 -0.43
C VAL A 73 -17.13 11.65 0.88
N PRO A 74 -18.31 12.11 1.35
CA PRO A 74 -18.44 12.81 2.61
C PRO A 74 -17.87 12.03 3.78
N ILE A 75 -17.12 12.70 4.65
CA ILE A 75 -16.50 12.07 5.83
C ILE A 75 -17.52 11.66 6.90
N THR A 76 -18.75 12.18 6.80
CA THR A 76 -19.90 11.88 7.66
C THR A 76 -20.36 10.43 7.54
N TYR A 77 -20.20 9.79 6.38
CA TYR A 77 -20.49 8.35 6.24
C TYR A 77 -19.59 7.52 7.15
N LYS A 78 -20.19 6.76 8.08
CA LYS A 78 -19.43 5.98 9.07
C LYS A 78 -18.50 4.96 8.40
N THR A 79 -19.02 4.25 7.41
CA THR A 79 -18.36 3.13 6.71
C THR A 79 -18.60 3.19 5.20
N TRP A 80 -17.81 2.45 4.43
CA TRP A 80 -17.97 2.39 2.97
C TRP A 80 -19.27 1.70 2.52
N HIS A 81 -19.79 0.77 3.33
CA HIS A 81 -21.00 0.02 2.97
C HIS A 81 -22.25 0.89 2.98
N VAL A 82 -22.34 1.89 3.89
CA VAL A 82 -23.49 2.83 3.94
C VAL A 82 -23.45 3.91 2.86
N VAL A 83 -22.37 4.01 2.09
CA VAL A 83 -22.29 4.99 1.00
C VAL A 83 -23.31 4.63 -0.09
N PRO A 84 -24.20 5.55 -0.49
CA PRO A 84 -25.27 5.28 -1.44
C PRO A 84 -24.78 4.78 -2.79
N LYS A 85 -25.62 4.01 -3.48
CA LYS A 85 -25.29 3.43 -4.79
C LYS A 85 -25.09 4.54 -5.82
N GLU A 86 -25.89 5.58 -5.78
CA GLU A 86 -25.87 6.72 -6.70
C GLU A 86 -24.52 7.46 -6.63
N LEU A 87 -23.94 7.58 -5.42
CA LEU A 87 -22.61 8.16 -5.26
C LEU A 87 -21.53 7.20 -5.78
N LYS A 88 -21.68 5.89 -5.60
CA LYS A 88 -20.78 4.88 -6.18
C LYS A 88 -20.86 4.84 -7.71
N ASP A 89 -22.03 5.11 -8.29
CA ASP A 89 -22.24 5.25 -9.73
C ASP A 89 -21.49 6.49 -10.24
N LYS A 90 -21.69 7.66 -9.62
CA LYS A 90 -20.94 8.90 -9.97
C LYS A 90 -19.42 8.74 -9.88
N LEU A 91 -18.95 8.01 -8.86
CA LEU A 91 -17.53 7.68 -8.72
C LEU A 91 -17.03 6.83 -9.88
N TRP A 92 -17.85 5.88 -10.35
CA TRP A 92 -17.55 5.04 -11.50
C TRP A 92 -17.45 5.86 -12.79
N ASP A 93 -18.43 6.74 -13.05
CA ASP A 93 -18.44 7.61 -14.23
C ASP A 93 -17.17 8.48 -14.30
N CYS A 94 -16.73 9.01 -13.15
CA CYS A 94 -15.48 9.78 -13.05
C CYS A 94 -14.24 8.97 -13.41
N ILE A 95 -14.25 7.67 -13.11
CA ILE A 95 -13.15 6.75 -13.44
C ILE A 95 -13.18 6.44 -14.94
N GLU A 96 -14.33 6.06 -15.50
CA GLU A 96 -14.50 5.75 -16.92
C GLU A 96 -14.23 6.94 -17.84
N ALA A 97 -14.45 8.16 -17.34
CA ALA A 97 -14.09 9.38 -18.05
C ALA A 97 -12.56 9.60 -18.17
N SER A 98 -11.75 8.93 -17.35
CA SER A 98 -10.28 9.12 -17.30
C SER A 98 -9.49 7.89 -17.77
N PHE A 99 -10.09 6.70 -17.69
CA PHE A 99 -9.43 5.42 -17.93
C PHE A 99 -10.27 4.53 -18.84
N SER A 100 -9.61 3.75 -19.69
CA SER A 100 -10.24 2.66 -20.42
C SER A 100 -10.13 1.39 -19.57
N LEU A 101 -11.26 0.89 -19.08
CA LEU A 101 -11.35 -0.19 -18.09
C LEU A 101 -12.36 -1.25 -18.53
N ASN A 102 -12.15 -2.49 -18.09
CA ASN A 102 -13.16 -3.53 -18.18
C ASN A 102 -14.20 -3.31 -17.06
N GLN A 103 -15.49 -3.53 -17.36
CA GLN A 103 -16.56 -3.44 -16.37
C GLN A 103 -16.35 -4.37 -15.17
N LYS A 104 -15.70 -5.52 -15.36
CA LYS A 104 -15.33 -6.46 -14.28
C LYS A 104 -14.44 -5.80 -13.21
N SER A 105 -13.67 -4.76 -13.58
CA SER A 105 -12.77 -4.02 -12.69
C SER A 105 -13.50 -3.12 -11.69
N ARG A 106 -14.79 -2.83 -11.93
CA ARG A 106 -15.59 -1.93 -11.10
C ARG A 106 -15.56 -2.30 -9.62
N ARG A 107 -15.71 -3.59 -9.30
CA ARG A 107 -15.65 -4.11 -7.93
C ARG A 107 -14.31 -3.77 -7.27
N ASN A 108 -13.20 -4.01 -7.96
CA ASN A 108 -11.84 -3.76 -7.45
C ASN A 108 -11.59 -2.25 -7.24
N CYS A 109 -12.08 -1.40 -8.14
CA CYS A 109 -12.03 0.05 -7.98
C CYS A 109 -12.81 0.52 -6.74
N MET A 110 -14.04 0.04 -6.55
CA MET A 110 -14.86 0.39 -5.39
C MET A 110 -14.25 -0.09 -4.06
N LEU A 111 -13.68 -1.30 -4.02
CA LEU A 111 -12.96 -1.80 -2.85
C LEU A 111 -11.74 -0.91 -2.53
N THR A 112 -11.01 -0.48 -3.56
CA THR A 112 -9.84 0.40 -3.40
C THR A 112 -10.25 1.79 -2.91
N ILE A 113 -11.33 2.38 -3.46
CA ILE A 113 -11.88 3.64 -2.96
C ILE A 113 -12.27 3.51 -1.49
N GLY A 114 -12.97 2.45 -1.09
CA GLY A 114 -13.35 2.22 0.30
C GLY A 114 -12.14 2.13 1.25
N LYS A 115 -11.04 1.49 0.81
CA LYS A 115 -9.76 1.47 1.54
C LYS A 115 -9.17 2.88 1.65
N CYS A 116 -9.09 3.62 0.54
CA CYS A 116 -8.57 4.99 0.52
C CYS A 116 -9.39 5.94 1.40
N PHE A 117 -10.72 5.83 1.38
CA PHE A 117 -11.63 6.60 2.22
C PHE A 117 -11.36 6.35 3.71
N ARG A 118 -11.26 5.07 4.11
CA ARG A 118 -10.90 4.69 5.49
C ARG A 118 -9.54 5.25 5.89
N SER A 119 -8.53 5.12 5.02
CA SER A 119 -7.18 5.67 5.27
C SER A 119 -7.20 7.19 5.41
N PHE A 120 -8.00 7.89 4.60
CA PHE A 120 -8.16 9.34 4.70
C PHE A 120 -8.78 9.77 6.04
N LYS A 121 -9.89 9.14 6.45
CA LYS A 121 -10.51 9.40 7.76
C LYS A 121 -9.54 9.12 8.92
N SER A 122 -8.77 8.04 8.83
CA SER A 122 -7.74 7.71 9.82
C SER A 122 -6.66 8.79 9.89
N MET A 123 -6.17 9.27 8.74
CA MET A 123 -5.19 10.35 8.67
C MET A 123 -5.72 11.65 9.27
N LEU A 124 -6.96 12.03 8.96
CA LEU A 124 -7.61 13.21 9.58
C LEU A 124 -7.64 13.08 11.10
N THR A 125 -8.03 11.90 11.59
CA THR A 125 -8.13 11.62 13.03
C THR A 125 -6.77 11.74 13.71
N VAL A 126 -5.75 11.04 13.20
CA VAL A 126 -4.43 10.96 13.84
C VAL A 126 -3.65 12.27 13.75
N LYS A 127 -3.79 13.03 12.66
CA LYS A 127 -2.99 14.24 12.43
C LYS A 127 -3.65 15.54 12.87
N TYR A 128 -4.97 15.60 12.85
CA TYR A 128 -5.70 16.86 13.00
C TYR A 128 -6.75 16.84 14.10
N ILE A 129 -7.07 15.67 14.70
CA ILE A 129 -8.05 15.59 15.78
C ILE A 129 -7.35 15.20 17.09
N LEU A 130 -6.76 14.01 17.15
CA LEU A 130 -6.19 13.47 18.39
C LEU A 130 -5.09 14.34 19.02
N PRO A 131 -4.19 15.00 18.26
CA PRO A 131 -3.18 15.89 18.85
C PRO A 131 -3.77 17.13 19.53
N PHE A 132 -5.00 17.51 19.19
CA PHE A 132 -5.66 18.73 19.68
C PHE A 132 -6.95 18.40 20.44
N LYS A 133 -7.11 17.16 20.91
CA LYS A 133 -8.34 16.71 21.60
C LYS A 133 -8.69 17.55 22.84
N ASP A 134 -7.68 18.11 23.50
CA ASP A 134 -7.80 18.91 24.72
C ASP A 134 -7.90 20.42 24.41
N GLN A 135 -7.90 20.81 23.13
CA GLN A 135 -7.97 22.20 22.66
C GLN A 135 -9.11 22.37 21.64
N PRO A 136 -10.38 22.42 22.10
CA PRO A 136 -11.56 22.43 21.22
C PRO A 136 -11.57 23.59 20.20
N GLU A 137 -10.98 24.73 20.57
CA GLU A 137 -10.82 25.91 19.72
C GLU A 137 -10.11 25.60 18.40
N LEU A 138 -9.09 24.74 18.42
CA LEU A 138 -8.33 24.34 17.22
C LEU A 138 -9.08 23.34 16.33
N LEU A 139 -10.18 22.76 16.84
CA LEU A 139 -10.99 21.76 16.13
C LEU A 139 -12.25 22.36 15.50
N LYS A 140 -12.51 23.67 15.66
CA LYS A 140 -13.71 24.33 15.11
C LYS A 140 -13.81 24.26 13.60
N ARG A 141 -12.67 24.27 12.90
CA ARG A 141 -12.61 24.26 11.43
C ARG A 141 -11.76 23.12 10.89
N PRO A 142 -12.08 22.58 9.70
CA PRO A 142 -11.25 21.59 9.05
C PRO A 142 -9.88 22.17 8.69
N PRO A 143 -8.87 21.31 8.51
CA PRO A 143 -7.55 21.79 8.09
C PRO A 143 -7.63 22.51 6.74
N ILE A 144 -7.00 23.68 6.62
CA ILE A 144 -7.01 24.56 5.42
C ILE A 144 -6.73 23.80 4.11
N LYS A 145 -5.93 22.73 4.18
CA LYS A 145 -5.59 21.88 3.04
C LYS A 145 -6.81 21.15 2.42
N TYR A 146 -7.87 20.95 3.18
CA TYR A 146 -9.06 20.17 2.80
C TYR A 146 -10.30 21.07 2.73
N THR A 147 -10.22 22.14 1.94
CA THR A 147 -11.29 23.15 1.76
C THR A 147 -12.63 22.58 1.28
N PHE A 148 -12.63 21.38 0.71
CA PHE A 148 -13.83 20.67 0.27
C PHE A 148 -14.62 20.00 1.41
N ILE A 149 -14.09 19.98 2.64
CA ILE A 149 -14.82 19.50 3.82
C ILE A 149 -15.59 20.70 4.38
N ARG A 150 -16.91 20.57 4.49
CA ARG A 150 -17.76 21.62 5.08
C ARG A 150 -17.60 21.64 6.61
N ASP A 151 -17.72 22.81 7.22
CA ASP A 151 -17.57 22.99 8.67
C ASP A 151 -18.51 22.09 9.46
N GLU A 152 -19.78 21.97 9.05
CA GLU A 152 -20.77 21.08 9.66
C GLU A 152 -20.33 19.60 9.64
N GLU A 153 -19.83 19.13 8.49
CA GLU A 153 -19.35 17.76 8.32
C GLU A 153 -18.13 17.49 9.19
N TRP A 154 -17.25 18.48 9.30
CA TRP A 154 -16.08 18.43 10.16
C TRP A 154 -16.48 18.33 11.64
N THR A 155 -17.40 19.17 12.11
CA THR A 155 -17.90 19.14 13.49
C THR A 155 -18.52 17.79 13.83
N MET A 156 -19.39 17.26 12.96
CA MET A 156 -19.97 15.91 13.15
C MET A 156 -18.89 14.84 13.22
N PHE A 157 -17.88 14.94 12.35
CA PHE A 157 -16.79 13.99 12.30
C PHE A 157 -15.90 14.05 13.55
N VAL A 158 -15.53 15.25 14.03
CA VAL A 158 -14.77 15.44 15.27
C VAL A 158 -15.51 14.83 16.45
N LYS A 159 -16.82 15.10 16.59
CA LYS A 159 -17.65 14.52 17.65
C LYS A 159 -17.64 12.98 17.62
N ASP A 160 -17.79 12.36 16.45
CA ASP A 160 -17.69 10.90 16.31
C ASP A 160 -16.30 10.39 16.73
N ARG A 161 -15.23 11.08 16.32
CA ARG A 161 -13.84 10.68 16.60
C ARG A 161 -13.37 10.87 18.03
N LEU A 162 -14.02 11.73 18.80
CA LEU A 162 -13.77 11.93 20.23
C LEU A 162 -14.71 11.11 21.12
N SER A 163 -15.68 10.38 20.55
CA SER A 163 -16.57 9.52 21.32
C SER A 163 -15.86 8.32 21.94
N GLU A 164 -16.35 7.86 23.09
CA GLU A 164 -15.78 6.69 23.78
C GLU A 164 -15.89 5.43 22.91
N ASN A 165 -17.02 5.22 22.24
CA ASN A 165 -17.21 4.13 21.29
C ASN A 165 -16.12 4.07 20.21
N PHE A 166 -15.67 5.23 19.69
CA PHE A 166 -14.60 5.27 18.71
C PHE A 166 -13.24 4.97 19.32
N LYS A 167 -13.00 5.44 20.55
CA LYS A 167 -11.76 5.17 21.30
C LYS A 167 -11.59 3.68 21.54
N ASP A 168 -12.62 3.00 22.04
CA ASP A 168 -12.62 1.55 22.27
C ASP A 168 -12.39 0.78 20.96
N TYR A 169 -13.16 1.12 19.91
CA TYR A 169 -12.98 0.53 18.59
C TYR A 169 -11.54 0.67 18.09
N ARG A 170 -10.94 1.85 18.28
CA ARG A 170 -9.57 2.14 17.82
C ARG A 170 -8.52 1.35 18.60
N GLU A 171 -8.64 1.20 19.91
CA GLU A 171 -7.69 0.40 20.69
C GLU A 171 -7.75 -1.07 20.28
N VAL A 172 -8.94 -1.65 20.06
CA VAL A 172 -9.08 -3.00 19.51
C VAL A 172 -8.39 -3.12 18.14
N GLN A 173 -8.53 -2.14 17.25
CA GLN A 173 -7.85 -2.17 15.95
C GLN A 173 -6.33 -2.02 16.05
N LYS A 174 -5.83 -1.26 17.02
CA LYS A 174 -4.38 -1.14 17.29
C LYS A 174 -3.80 -2.47 17.76
N GLU A 175 -4.47 -3.16 18.69
CA GLU A 175 -4.04 -4.48 19.16
C GLU A 175 -4.02 -5.50 18.02
N ARG A 176 -5.02 -5.48 17.13
CA ARG A 176 -5.02 -6.31 15.92
C ARG A 176 -3.84 -5.98 15.00
N ARG A 177 -3.50 -4.70 14.83
CA ARG A 177 -2.36 -4.27 14.01
C ARG A 177 -1.01 -4.66 14.59
N LYS A 178 -0.85 -4.68 15.92
CA LYS A 178 0.39 -5.14 16.58
C LYS A 178 0.73 -6.60 16.25
N LYS A 179 -0.27 -7.45 16.02
CA LYS A 179 -0.08 -8.86 15.62
C LYS A 179 0.46 -9.01 14.19
N HIS A 180 0.40 -7.97 13.35
CA HIS A 180 0.91 -8.01 11.98
C HIS A 180 2.41 -7.68 11.95
N ILE A 181 3.24 -8.65 12.33
CA ILE A 181 4.69 -8.50 12.50
C ILE A 181 5.49 -8.69 11.21
N TYR A 182 4.95 -9.41 10.23
CA TYR A 182 5.63 -9.75 8.97
C TYR A 182 5.35 -8.71 7.88
N ASN A 183 5.88 -7.50 8.02
CA ASN A 183 5.69 -6.43 7.05
C ASN A 183 6.41 -6.72 5.72
N HIS A 184 5.81 -6.33 4.60
CA HIS A 184 6.42 -6.47 3.26
C HIS A 184 7.08 -5.15 2.82
N HIS A 185 8.03 -5.23 1.89
CA HIS A 185 8.80 -4.09 1.33
C HIS A 185 8.43 -3.73 -0.12
N LEU A 186 7.24 -4.14 -0.57
CA LEU A 186 6.76 -3.95 -1.96
C LEU A 186 6.32 -2.53 -2.35
N SER A 187 6.36 -1.56 -1.42
CA SER A 187 5.93 -0.18 -1.68
C SER A 187 4.54 -0.11 -2.35
N ARG A 188 4.35 0.76 -3.35
CA ARG A 188 3.10 0.92 -4.11
C ARG A 188 2.84 -0.18 -5.14
N LYS A 189 3.84 -1.01 -5.44
CA LYS A 189 3.76 -2.09 -6.44
C LYS A 189 2.83 -3.21 -5.98
N GLY A 190 2.93 -3.56 -4.68
CA GLY A 190 2.15 -4.66 -4.11
C GLY A 190 2.51 -6.02 -4.71
N TYR A 191 1.74 -7.06 -4.36
CA TYR A 191 2.01 -8.43 -4.80
C TYR A 191 1.78 -8.63 -6.29
N ALA A 192 0.71 -8.08 -6.86
CA ALA A 192 0.41 -8.24 -8.28
C ALA A 192 1.53 -7.67 -9.18
N GLY A 193 2.09 -6.52 -8.82
CA GLY A 193 3.22 -5.97 -9.58
C GLY A 193 4.55 -6.67 -9.28
N LEU A 194 4.74 -7.28 -8.10
CA LEU A 194 5.91 -8.13 -7.82
C LEU A 194 5.88 -9.38 -8.69
N GLU A 195 4.73 -10.04 -8.78
CA GLU A 195 4.55 -11.24 -9.59
C GLU A 195 4.79 -10.93 -11.07
N GLU A 196 4.21 -9.84 -11.60
CA GLU A 196 4.46 -9.38 -12.98
C GLU A 196 5.96 -9.19 -13.27
N GLU A 197 6.69 -8.51 -12.37
CA GLU A 197 8.13 -8.31 -12.51
C GLU A 197 8.91 -9.63 -12.52
N MET A 198 8.55 -10.57 -11.63
CA MET A 198 9.20 -11.87 -11.57
C MET A 198 8.89 -12.74 -12.78
N MET A 199 7.66 -12.71 -13.31
CA MET A 199 7.29 -13.42 -14.55
C MET A 199 8.06 -12.86 -15.75
N VAL A 200 8.17 -11.53 -15.86
CA VAL A 200 8.95 -10.87 -16.92
C VAL A 200 10.43 -11.25 -16.83
N VAL A 201 11.02 -11.27 -15.64
CA VAL A 201 12.44 -11.62 -15.44
C VAL A 201 12.71 -13.10 -15.73
N SER A 202 11.79 -13.99 -15.35
CA SER A 202 11.96 -15.44 -15.55
C SER A 202 11.55 -15.92 -16.94
N GLY A 203 10.82 -15.10 -17.72
CA GLY A 203 10.18 -15.52 -18.96
C GLY A 203 9.05 -16.54 -18.75
N SER A 204 8.63 -16.78 -17.50
CA SER A 204 7.59 -17.75 -17.18
C SER A 204 6.21 -17.17 -17.46
N THR A 205 5.33 -18.01 -18.01
CA THR A 205 3.90 -17.73 -18.15
C THR A 205 3.07 -18.35 -17.02
N GLU A 206 3.71 -19.12 -16.14
CA GLU A 206 3.07 -19.79 -15.01
C GLU A 206 2.98 -18.87 -13.79
N THR A 207 1.96 -19.10 -12.96
CA THR A 207 1.78 -18.39 -11.70
C THR A 207 2.90 -18.72 -10.73
N ILE A 208 3.39 -17.72 -10.02
CA ILE A 208 4.50 -17.90 -9.09
C ILE A 208 3.99 -18.40 -7.75
N ASP A 209 4.65 -19.42 -7.19
CA ASP A 209 4.26 -19.95 -5.88
C ASP A 209 4.23 -18.85 -4.80
N ARG A 210 3.19 -18.90 -3.97
CA ARG A 210 2.91 -17.87 -2.96
C ARG A 210 4.02 -17.78 -1.91
N SER A 211 4.71 -18.88 -1.59
CA SER A 211 5.80 -18.85 -0.62
C SER A 211 7.05 -18.15 -1.18
N ILE A 212 7.30 -18.29 -2.49
CA ILE A 212 8.35 -17.55 -3.21
C ILE A 212 8.02 -16.05 -3.19
N LEU A 213 6.78 -15.67 -3.57
CA LEU A 213 6.31 -14.29 -3.50
C LEU A 213 6.39 -13.73 -2.08
N TRP A 214 6.03 -14.53 -1.07
CA TRP A 214 6.06 -14.12 0.33
C TRP A 214 7.49 -13.81 0.80
N LYS A 215 8.46 -14.64 0.41
CA LYS A 215 9.90 -14.43 0.68
C LYS A 215 10.39 -13.18 -0.04
N LYS A 216 10.20 -13.09 -1.37
CA LYS A 216 10.69 -11.95 -2.17
C LYS A 216 10.09 -10.63 -1.72
N ALA A 217 8.83 -10.63 -1.30
CA ALA A 217 8.16 -9.45 -0.77
C ALA A 217 8.77 -8.87 0.51
N ARG A 218 9.59 -9.64 1.23
CA ARG A 218 10.21 -9.27 2.51
C ARG A 218 11.72 -9.10 2.40
N GLU A 219 12.26 -9.24 1.21
CA GLU A 219 13.65 -8.95 0.92
C GLU A 219 13.86 -7.43 0.91
N LYS A 220 14.86 -6.97 1.64
CA LYS A 220 15.32 -5.58 1.64
C LYS A 220 16.17 -5.34 0.40
N LYS A 221 16.50 -4.06 0.15
CA LYS A 221 17.31 -3.66 -1.01
C LYS A 221 18.73 -4.24 -1.00
N ASP A 222 19.26 -4.54 0.18
CA ASP A 222 20.57 -5.17 0.40
C ASP A 222 20.51 -6.70 0.40
N GLY A 223 19.34 -7.29 0.11
CA GLY A 223 19.13 -8.75 0.11
C GLY A 223 18.85 -9.35 1.49
N THR A 224 18.87 -8.54 2.56
CA THR A 224 18.61 -9.02 3.92
C THR A 224 17.11 -9.08 4.26
N PHE A 225 16.78 -9.67 5.40
CA PHE A 225 15.40 -9.80 5.89
C PHE A 225 15.26 -9.19 7.29
N ASP A 226 14.03 -8.89 7.72
CA ASP A 226 13.76 -8.58 9.12
C ASP A 226 13.92 -9.83 9.98
N GLU A 227 14.56 -9.71 11.15
CA GLU A 227 14.84 -10.83 12.08
C GLU A 227 13.61 -11.67 12.36
N VAL A 228 12.46 -11.03 12.60
CA VAL A 228 11.19 -11.69 12.86
C VAL A 228 10.76 -12.63 11.72
N ALA A 229 11.15 -12.35 10.48
CA ALA A 229 10.77 -13.12 9.30
C ALA A 229 11.72 -14.29 8.99
N ILE A 230 12.96 -14.26 9.50
CA ILE A 230 14.02 -15.23 9.18
C ILE A 230 13.57 -16.69 9.43
N PRO A 231 12.98 -17.06 10.59
CA PRO A 231 12.60 -18.46 10.86
C PRO A 231 11.58 -19.01 9.85
N VAL A 232 10.69 -18.14 9.35
CA VAL A 232 9.68 -18.52 8.35
C VAL A 232 10.34 -18.72 6.98
N ILE A 233 11.31 -17.87 6.63
CA ILE A 233 12.05 -17.95 5.36
C ILE A 233 12.86 -19.24 5.31
N GLU A 234 13.58 -19.58 6.37
CA GLU A 234 14.34 -20.82 6.47
C GLU A 234 13.45 -22.05 6.27
N LYS A 235 12.26 -22.04 6.88
CA LYS A 235 11.26 -23.09 6.70
C LYS A 235 10.74 -23.17 5.26
N ILE A 236 10.55 -22.05 4.58
CA ILE A 236 10.16 -22.02 3.17
C ILE A 236 11.27 -22.64 2.30
N VAL A 237 12.52 -22.21 2.49
CA VAL A 237 13.67 -22.71 1.73
C VAL A 237 13.88 -24.21 1.94
N SER A 238 13.81 -24.67 3.19
CA SER A 238 13.93 -26.09 3.54
C SER A 238 12.88 -26.96 2.84
N ARG A 239 11.62 -26.53 2.85
CA ARG A 239 10.52 -27.24 2.16
C ARG A 239 10.69 -27.29 0.66
N HIS A 240 11.11 -26.18 0.05
CA HIS A 240 11.40 -26.12 -1.40
C HIS A 240 12.50 -27.12 -1.76
N PHE A 241 13.59 -27.13 -0.98
CA PHE A 241 14.71 -28.05 -1.22
C PHE A 241 14.29 -29.52 -1.09
N GLN A 242 13.52 -29.88 -0.05
CA GLN A 242 12.97 -31.22 0.11
C GLN A 242 12.07 -31.65 -1.06
N THR A 243 11.29 -30.71 -1.59
CA THR A 243 10.37 -30.97 -2.72
C THR A 243 11.15 -31.24 -4.00
N ILE A 244 12.20 -30.45 -4.27
CA ILE A 244 13.09 -30.65 -5.43
C ILE A 244 13.81 -31.99 -5.32
N ILE A 245 14.37 -32.30 -4.14
CA ILE A 245 15.02 -33.58 -3.87
C ILE A 245 14.06 -34.74 -4.17
N SER A 246 12.85 -34.72 -3.60
CA SER A 246 11.86 -35.79 -3.81
C SER A 246 11.50 -35.93 -5.29
N PHE A 247 11.34 -34.82 -6.02
CA PHE A 247 11.06 -34.85 -7.46
C PHE A 247 12.19 -35.48 -8.27
N ILE A 248 13.44 -35.14 -7.98
CA ILE A 248 14.62 -35.71 -8.65
C ILE A 248 14.71 -37.21 -8.38
N TYR A 249 14.59 -37.62 -7.10
CA TYR A 249 14.63 -39.04 -6.74
C TYR A 249 13.53 -39.85 -7.43
N ASN A 250 12.30 -39.35 -7.44
CA ASN A 250 11.18 -40.01 -8.12
C ASN A 250 11.39 -40.09 -9.64
N SER A 251 11.89 -39.01 -10.26
CA SER A 251 12.17 -38.99 -11.70
C SER A 251 13.26 -39.98 -12.07
N LEU A 252 14.36 -40.02 -11.30
CA LEU A 252 15.46 -40.96 -11.53
C LEU A 252 14.99 -42.41 -11.35
N PHE A 253 14.18 -42.69 -10.32
CA PHE A 253 13.60 -44.01 -10.09
C PHE A 253 12.68 -44.45 -11.25
N MET A 254 11.88 -43.55 -11.81
CA MET A 254 11.03 -43.88 -12.97
C MET A 254 11.89 -44.21 -14.20
N ILE A 255 12.94 -43.44 -14.45
CA ILE A 255 13.87 -43.66 -15.58
C ILE A 255 14.57 -45.02 -15.44
N THR A 256 15.09 -45.35 -14.25
CA THR A 256 15.76 -46.64 -14.04
C THR A 256 14.83 -47.83 -14.23
N ASN A 257 13.58 -47.73 -13.75
CA ASN A 257 12.58 -48.79 -13.97
C ASN A 257 12.17 -48.92 -15.45
N LEU A 258 12.02 -47.81 -16.17
CA LEU A 258 11.76 -47.82 -17.62
C LEU A 258 12.90 -48.48 -18.40
N GLN A 259 14.14 -48.14 -18.10
CA GLN A 259 15.31 -48.75 -18.73
C GLN A 259 15.41 -50.25 -18.42
N LEU A 260 15.15 -50.66 -17.17
CA LEU A 260 15.17 -52.07 -16.78
C LEU A 260 14.08 -52.88 -17.51
N ASN A 261 12.85 -52.36 -17.57
CA ASN A 261 11.75 -53.00 -18.30
C ASN A 261 11.99 -53.06 -19.81
N PHE A 262 12.68 -52.08 -20.39
CA PHE A 262 13.08 -52.10 -21.79
C PHE A 262 14.14 -53.18 -22.07
N ILE A 263 15.15 -53.30 -21.19
CA ILE A 263 16.18 -54.34 -21.30
C ILE A 263 15.55 -55.74 -21.17
N ILE A 264 14.65 -55.93 -20.20
CA ILE A 264 13.95 -57.22 -19.99
C ILE A 264 13.15 -57.62 -21.25
N ASN A 265 12.42 -56.68 -21.88
CA ASN A 265 11.67 -56.94 -23.12
C ASN A 265 12.53 -57.20 -24.36
N ILE A 266 13.83 -56.87 -24.35
CA ILE A 266 14.75 -57.18 -25.45
C ILE A 266 15.43 -58.53 -25.22
N CYS A 267 15.66 -58.91 -23.96
CA CYS A 267 16.37 -60.14 -23.61
C CYS A 267 15.46 -61.38 -23.49
N PHE A 268 14.14 -61.21 -23.44
CA PHE A 268 13.13 -62.27 -23.41
C PHE A 268 12.12 -62.07 -24.53
#